data_AF-A0A1B6I2K7-F1
#
_entry.id   AF-A0A1B6I2K7-F1
#
_cell.length_a   1.000
_cell.length_b   1.000
_cell.length_c   1.000
_cell.angle_alpha   90.00
_cell.angle_beta   90.00
_cell.angle_gamma   90.00
#
_symmetry.space_group_name_H-M   'P 1'
#
loop_
_entity.id
_entity.type
_entity.pdbx_description
1 polymer ?
#
loop_
_entity_poly.entity_id
_entity_poly.type
_entity_poly.pdbx_seq_one_letter_code
_entity_poly.pdbx_strand_id
1 'polypeptide(L)'
;EGVVKELNPTYFLTTCQELWFELGETYTAMVDIKLSKLEGNSDTPSAHALQKVNHLAEQAIAAYNKFLDTLRDHKTKEIPDKFSPELERPGLLVYFYLAGLYRKLIAADKATKLANLKNSLKYYQKVVEYCQRHEGAKDSVSAELSACQDIVSLLPLKINKLAETVSH
;
A
#
# COMPACT_ATOMS: atom_id res chain seq x y z
N GLU A 1 12.13 13.76 -7.85
CA GLU A 1 12.92 12.52 -8.06
C GLU A 1 14.45 12.71 -8.11
N GLY A 2 14.99 13.91 -8.38
CA GLY A 2 16.46 14.11 -8.54
C GLY A 2 17.29 13.91 -7.27
N VAL A 3 16.82 14.40 -6.12
CA VAL A 3 17.60 14.43 -4.86
C VAL A 3 18.04 13.03 -4.40
N VAL A 4 17.18 12.01 -4.50
CA VAL A 4 17.54 10.63 -4.13
C VAL A 4 18.51 9.98 -5.11
N LYS A 5 18.52 10.41 -6.39
CA LYS A 5 19.49 9.95 -7.39
C LYS A 5 20.89 10.54 -7.16
N GLU A 6 20.97 11.68 -6.48
CA GLU A 6 22.22 12.41 -6.18
C GLU A 6 22.84 11.99 -4.84
N LEU A 7 22.08 11.34 -3.95
CA LEU A 7 22.56 10.81 -2.68
C LEU A 7 23.09 9.38 -2.84
N ASN A 8 24.24 9.07 -2.24
CA ASN A 8 24.71 7.68 -2.16
C ASN A 8 23.80 6.91 -1.18
N PRO A 9 23.01 5.92 -1.64
CA PRO A 9 21.99 5.25 -0.82
C PRO A 9 22.56 4.51 0.40
N THR A 10 23.85 4.18 0.38
CA THR A 10 24.53 3.47 1.48
C THR A 10 24.88 4.38 2.64
N TYR A 11 25.14 5.67 2.39
CA TYR A 11 25.47 6.65 3.45
C TYR A 11 24.25 7.41 3.96
N PHE A 12 23.17 7.46 3.17
CA PHE A 12 21.95 8.22 3.47
C PHE A 12 20.70 7.32 3.49
N LEU A 13 20.85 6.04 3.86
CA LEU A 13 19.75 5.07 3.81
C LEU A 13 18.52 5.55 4.58
N THR A 14 18.70 6.08 5.79
CA THR A 14 17.63 6.64 6.62
C THR A 14 16.92 7.81 5.93
N THR A 15 17.69 8.76 5.37
CA THR A 15 17.09 9.89 4.64
C THR A 15 16.34 9.39 3.39
N CYS A 16 16.87 8.41 2.68
CA CYS A 16 16.17 7.80 1.54
C CYS A 16 14.87 7.10 1.98
N GLN A 17 14.87 6.42 3.13
CA GLN A 17 13.69 5.80 3.72
C GLN A 17 12.62 6.84 4.04
N GLU A 18 12.98 7.90 4.77
CA GLU A 18 12.08 9.00 5.10
C GLU A 18 11.49 9.63 3.82
N LEU A 19 12.33 9.95 2.83
CA LEU A 19 11.89 10.53 1.57
C LEU A 19 10.92 9.64 0.79
N TRP A 20 11.15 8.32 0.73
CA TRP A 20 10.23 7.41 0.04
C TRP A 20 8.92 7.23 0.79
N PHE A 21 8.96 7.22 2.13
CA PHE A 21 7.77 7.17 2.97
C PHE A 21 6.90 8.42 2.77
N GLU A 22 7.48 9.61 2.96
CA GLU A 22 6.78 10.90 2.80
C GLU A 22 6.24 11.11 1.38
N LEU A 23 6.99 10.68 0.36
CA LEU A 23 6.53 10.75 -1.01
C LEU A 23 5.32 9.85 -1.25
N GLY A 24 5.32 8.65 -0.67
CA GLY A 24 4.17 7.74 -0.70
C GLY A 24 2.94 8.33 -0.03
N GLU A 25 3.10 8.94 1.15
CA GLU A 25 2.00 9.60 1.88
C GLU A 25 1.45 10.79 1.08
N THR A 26 2.34 11.60 0.52
CA THR A 26 1.99 12.78 -0.28
C THR A 26 1.17 12.38 -1.52
N TYR A 27 1.58 11.35 -2.25
CA TYR A 27 0.79 10.84 -3.37
C TYR A 27 -0.53 10.20 -2.92
N THR A 28 -0.55 9.51 -1.78
CA THR A 28 -1.78 8.94 -1.20
C THR A 28 -2.79 10.03 -0.85
N ALA A 29 -2.34 11.13 -0.23
CA ALA A 29 -3.17 12.29 0.06
C ALA A 29 -3.73 12.93 -1.23
N MET A 30 -2.91 13.01 -2.28
CA MET A 30 -3.37 13.49 -3.59
C MET A 30 -4.44 12.56 -4.21
N VAL A 31 -4.31 11.24 -4.06
CA VAL A 31 -5.32 10.27 -4.48
C VAL A 31 -6.64 10.54 -3.75
N ASP A 32 -6.60 10.71 -2.43
CA ASP A 32 -7.79 10.92 -1.61
C ASP A 32 -8.49 12.24 -1.95
N ILE A 33 -7.73 13.33 -2.10
CA ILE A 33 -8.28 14.61 -2.56
C ILE A 33 -8.96 14.48 -3.93
N LYS A 34 -8.37 13.71 -4.85
CA LYS A 34 -8.96 13.51 -6.18
C LYS A 34 -10.22 12.65 -6.12
N LEU A 35 -10.22 11.57 -5.36
CA LEU A 35 -11.39 10.71 -5.17
C LEU A 35 -12.54 11.49 -4.53
N SER A 36 -12.30 12.23 -3.45
CA SER A 36 -13.34 13.06 -2.81
C SER A 36 -13.93 14.10 -3.76
N LYS A 37 -13.12 14.66 -4.68
CA LYS A 37 -13.63 15.57 -5.73
C LYS A 37 -14.50 14.84 -6.76
N LEU A 38 -14.23 13.57 -7.06
CA LEU A 38 -15.06 12.79 -7.97
C LEU A 38 -16.38 12.39 -7.31
N GLU A 39 -16.37 12.07 -6.02
CA GLU A 39 -17.57 11.73 -5.24
C GLU A 39 -18.49 12.94 -5.00
N GLY A 40 -17.91 14.14 -4.85
CA GLY A 40 -18.66 15.37 -4.63
C GLY A 40 -19.24 16.02 -5.89
N ASN A 41 -18.87 15.56 -7.09
CA ASN A 41 -19.44 16.04 -8.35
C ASN A 41 -20.60 15.14 -8.77
N SER A 42 -21.73 15.74 -9.15
CA SER A 42 -22.89 15.01 -9.68
C SER A 42 -22.69 14.44 -11.08
N ASP A 43 -21.70 14.96 -11.81
CA ASP A 43 -21.41 14.57 -13.18
C ASP A 43 -20.56 13.30 -13.22
N THR A 44 -20.83 12.46 -14.23
CA THR A 44 -20.02 11.27 -14.50
C THR A 44 -18.54 11.66 -14.67
N PRO A 45 -17.61 11.09 -13.88
CA PRO A 45 -16.19 11.39 -13.99
C PRO A 45 -15.64 11.13 -15.40
N SER A 46 -14.87 12.08 -15.93
CA SER A 46 -14.17 11.89 -17.21
C SER A 46 -13.11 10.78 -17.09
N ALA A 47 -12.86 10.06 -18.18
CA ALA A 47 -11.80 9.05 -18.24
C ALA A 47 -10.42 9.62 -17.86
N HIS A 48 -10.13 10.86 -18.26
CA HIS A 48 -8.90 11.56 -17.89
C HIS A 48 -8.78 11.78 -16.37
N ALA A 49 -9.88 12.12 -15.70
CA ALA A 49 -9.87 12.29 -14.24
C ALA A 49 -9.64 10.97 -13.51
N LEU A 50 -10.27 9.87 -13.97
CA LEU A 50 -10.06 8.52 -13.43
C LEU A 50 -8.61 8.05 -13.64
N GLN A 51 -8.03 8.27 -14.83
CA GLN A 51 -6.63 7.96 -15.12
C GLN A 51 -5.68 8.73 -14.22
N LYS A 52 -5.98 10.00 -13.90
CA LYS A 52 -5.13 10.79 -13.01
C LYS A 52 -5.10 10.21 -11.59
N VAL A 53 -6.22 9.69 -11.08
CA VAL A 53 -6.26 8.98 -9.79
C VAL A 53 -5.34 7.76 -9.82
N ASN A 54 -5.47 6.92 -10.84
CA ASN A 54 -4.63 5.73 -10.98
C ASN A 54 -3.15 6.07 -11.07
N HIS A 55 -2.79 7.07 -11.88
CA HIS A 55 -1.41 7.50 -12.00
C HIS A 55 -0.82 7.95 -10.65
N LEU A 56 -1.57 8.72 -9.86
CA LEU A 56 -1.12 9.11 -8.51
C LEU A 56 -0.99 7.92 -7.57
N ALA A 57 -1.93 6.97 -7.63
CA ALA A 57 -1.87 5.74 -6.83
C ALA A 57 -0.66 4.87 -7.22
N GLU A 58 -0.34 4.76 -8.50
CA GLU A 58 0.86 4.07 -9.01
C GLU A 58 2.14 4.74 -8.52
N GLN A 59 2.21 6.08 -8.49
CA GLN A 59 3.35 6.80 -7.92
C GLN A 59 3.50 6.54 -6.41
N ALA A 60 2.39 6.53 -5.66
CA ALA A 60 2.41 6.17 -4.24
C ALA A 60 2.91 4.73 -4.01
N ILE A 61 2.37 3.77 -4.77
CA ILE A 61 2.79 2.36 -4.73
C ILE A 61 4.29 2.23 -5.06
N ALA A 62 4.77 2.95 -6.07
CA ALA A 62 6.18 2.93 -6.45
C ALA A 62 7.10 3.47 -5.34
N ALA A 63 6.72 4.56 -4.69
CA ALA A 63 7.47 5.13 -3.57
C ALA A 63 7.51 4.16 -2.38
N TYR A 64 6.37 3.60 -1.99
CA TYR A 64 6.28 2.60 -0.93
C TYR A 64 7.04 1.31 -1.22
N ASN A 65 7.04 0.83 -2.47
CA ASN A 65 7.85 -0.32 -2.84
C ASN A 65 9.36 -0.02 -2.74
N LYS A 66 9.80 1.17 -3.14
CA LYS A 66 11.20 1.60 -2.93
C LYS A 66 11.56 1.64 -1.45
N PHE A 67 10.65 2.08 -0.59
CA PHE A 67 10.82 1.99 0.86
C PHE A 67 10.99 0.54 1.32
N LEU A 68 10.08 -0.37 0.93
CA LEU A 68 10.18 -1.78 1.29
C LEU A 68 11.47 -2.45 0.79
N ASP A 69 11.97 -2.04 -0.37
CA ASP A 69 13.24 -2.54 -0.91
C ASP A 69 14.43 -2.16 -0.02
N THR A 70 14.36 -1.04 0.72
CA THR A 70 15.38 -0.68 1.71
C THR A 70 15.36 -1.57 2.96
N LEU A 71 14.23 -2.24 3.24
CA LEU A 71 14.09 -3.13 4.39
C LEU A 71 14.62 -4.54 4.12
N ARG A 72 14.90 -4.87 2.86
CA ARG A 72 15.37 -6.22 2.47
C ARG A 72 16.75 -6.50 3.06
N ASP A 73 16.94 -7.72 3.53
CA ASP A 73 18.24 -8.17 3.99
C ASP A 73 19.26 -8.13 2.84
N HIS A 74 20.45 -7.59 3.11
CA HIS A 74 21.46 -7.40 2.08
C HIS A 74 21.98 -8.71 1.48
N LYS A 75 21.94 -9.82 2.22
CA LYS A 75 22.43 -11.14 1.80
C LYS A 75 21.34 -11.93 1.10
N THR A 76 20.16 -12.07 1.72
CA THR A 76 19.07 -12.90 1.17
C THR A 76 18.24 -12.17 0.11
N LYS A 77 18.26 -10.83 0.10
CA LYS A 77 17.37 -9.97 -0.70
C LYS A 77 15.88 -10.13 -0.36
N GLU A 78 15.57 -10.82 0.74
CA GLU A 78 14.21 -11.01 1.22
C GLU A 78 13.87 -9.97 2.28
N ILE A 79 12.57 -9.71 2.45
CA ILE A 79 12.11 -8.90 3.57
C ILE A 79 12.29 -9.74 4.85
N PRO A 80 12.98 -9.24 5.88
CA PRO A 80 13.24 -10.00 7.10
C PRO A 80 11.93 -10.32 7.84
N ASP A 81 11.92 -11.41 8.61
CA ASP A 81 10.76 -11.78 9.42
C ASP A 81 10.43 -10.74 10.51
N LYS A 82 11.47 -10.08 11.05
CA LYS A 82 11.35 -9.02 12.04
C LYS A 82 12.06 -7.76 11.57
N PHE A 83 11.38 -6.63 11.62
CA PHE A 83 11.96 -5.32 11.32
C PHE A 83 12.82 -4.81 12.48
N SER A 84 13.75 -3.91 12.17
CA SER A 84 14.46 -3.19 13.23
C SER A 84 13.47 -2.30 14.00
N PRO A 85 13.70 -2.03 15.30
CA PRO A 85 12.76 -1.27 16.12
C PRO A 85 12.37 0.09 15.53
N GLU A 86 13.29 0.75 14.82
CA GLU A 86 13.07 2.07 14.21
C GLU A 86 12.19 1.99 12.96
N LEU A 87 12.23 0.86 12.25
CA LEU A 87 11.55 0.64 10.97
C LEU A 87 10.31 -0.25 11.10
N GLU A 88 10.04 -0.80 12.29
CA GLU A 88 8.91 -1.69 12.53
C GLU A 88 7.57 -1.01 12.24
N ARG A 89 7.30 0.13 12.89
CA ARG A 89 6.08 0.90 12.64
C ARG A 89 6.00 1.39 11.18
N PRO A 90 7.01 2.07 10.62
CA PRO A 90 6.99 2.50 9.22
C PRO A 90 6.75 1.34 8.23
N GLY A 91 7.40 0.19 8.41
CA GLY A 91 7.21 -0.99 7.57
C GLY A 91 5.79 -1.53 7.59
N LEU A 92 5.17 -1.59 8.78
CA LEU A 92 3.78 -2.01 8.95
C LEU A 92 2.79 -1.02 8.33
N LEU A 93 3.03 0.28 8.51
CA LEU A 93 2.22 1.33 7.89
C LEU A 93 2.30 1.27 6.36
N VAL A 94 3.49 1.03 5.79
CA VAL A 94 3.63 0.87 4.34
C VAL A 94 2.82 -0.31 3.81
N TYR A 95 2.78 -1.45 4.51
CA TYR A 95 1.89 -2.55 4.14
C TYR A 95 0.41 -2.13 4.21
N PHE A 96 -0.01 -1.45 5.27
CA PHE A 96 -1.37 -0.94 5.40
C PHE A 96 -1.75 0.03 4.27
N TYR A 97 -0.87 0.98 3.93
CA TYR A 97 -1.10 1.96 2.87
C TYR A 97 -1.13 1.34 1.47
N LEU A 98 -0.22 0.41 1.18
CA LEU A 98 -0.26 -0.36 -0.06
C LEU A 98 -1.60 -1.10 -0.20
N ALA A 99 -2.05 -1.75 0.88
CA ALA A 99 -3.32 -2.46 0.88
C ALA A 99 -4.51 -1.52 0.56
N GLY A 100 -4.51 -0.32 1.13
CA GLY A 100 -5.50 0.72 0.85
C GLY A 100 -5.44 1.24 -0.59
N LEU A 101 -4.25 1.51 -1.11
CA LEU A 101 -4.05 2.00 -2.48
C LEU A 101 -4.56 1.01 -3.53
N TYR A 102 -4.28 -0.28 -3.36
CA TYR A 102 -4.81 -1.30 -4.28
C TYR A 102 -6.34 -1.34 -4.31
N ARG A 103 -7.03 -0.98 -3.22
CA ARG A 103 -8.50 -0.83 -3.23
C ARG A 103 -8.99 0.45 -3.90
N LYS A 104 -8.17 1.51 -3.88
CA LYS A 104 -8.47 2.81 -4.50
C LYS A 104 -8.20 2.81 -6.02
N LEU A 105 -7.41 1.88 -6.54
CA LEU A 105 -7.17 1.72 -7.98
C LEU A 105 -8.47 1.44 -8.74
N ILE A 106 -8.72 2.26 -9.75
CA ILE A 106 -9.90 2.20 -10.60
C ILE A 106 -9.61 1.24 -11.76
N ALA A 107 -10.37 0.16 -11.83
CA ALA A 107 -10.25 -0.85 -12.87
C ALA A 107 -11.50 -0.88 -13.75
N ALA A 108 -11.31 -0.83 -15.07
CA ALA A 108 -12.40 -0.91 -16.04
C ALA A 108 -12.93 -2.34 -16.18
N ASP A 109 -12.04 -3.33 -16.14
CA ASP A 109 -12.37 -4.74 -16.26
C ASP A 109 -12.35 -5.47 -14.91
N LYS A 110 -13.11 -6.57 -14.84
CA LYS A 110 -13.25 -7.35 -13.61
C LYS A 110 -11.97 -8.10 -13.23
N ALA A 111 -11.11 -8.47 -14.18
CA ALA A 111 -9.90 -9.23 -13.91
C ALA A 111 -8.85 -8.34 -13.20
N THR A 112 -8.65 -7.12 -13.68
CA THR A 112 -7.80 -6.11 -13.01
C THR A 112 -8.36 -5.77 -11.63
N LYS A 113 -9.68 -5.59 -11.50
CA LYS A 113 -10.33 -5.38 -10.20
C LYS A 113 -10.06 -6.54 -9.23
N LEU A 114 -10.15 -7.78 -9.70
CA LEU A 114 -9.86 -8.97 -8.91
C LEU A 114 -8.39 -9.01 -8.47
N ALA A 115 -7.46 -8.73 -9.39
CA ALA A 115 -6.03 -8.67 -9.08
C ALA A 115 -5.72 -7.60 -8.02
N ASN A 116 -6.33 -6.42 -8.14
CA ASN A 116 -6.22 -5.34 -7.16
C ASN A 116 -6.73 -5.76 -5.78
N LEU A 117 -7.89 -6.41 -5.69
CA LEU A 117 -8.41 -6.91 -4.40
C LEU A 117 -7.51 -7.99 -3.80
N LYS A 118 -6.94 -8.90 -4.61
CA LYS A 118 -5.98 -9.91 -4.14
C LYS A 118 -4.71 -9.27 -3.59
N ASN A 119 -4.17 -8.25 -4.26
CA ASN A 119 -3.03 -7.50 -3.76
C ASN A 119 -3.36 -6.76 -2.45
N SER A 120 -4.54 -6.15 -2.36
CA SER A 120 -5.01 -5.51 -1.13
C SER A 120 -5.07 -6.50 0.04
N LEU A 121 -5.69 -7.67 -0.17
CA LEU A 121 -5.77 -8.72 0.85
C LEU A 121 -4.37 -9.17 1.30
N LYS A 122 -3.48 -9.44 0.34
CA LYS A 122 -2.09 -9.85 0.62
C LYS A 122 -1.38 -8.88 1.57
N TYR A 123 -1.52 -7.57 1.35
CA TYR A 123 -0.83 -6.59 2.19
C TYR A 123 -1.49 -6.40 3.57
N TYR A 124 -2.82 -6.46 3.67
CA TYR A 124 -3.48 -6.48 4.99
C TYR A 124 -3.10 -7.73 5.80
N GLN A 125 -3.01 -8.90 5.15
CA GLN A 125 -2.55 -10.14 5.78
C GLN A 125 -1.14 -9.99 6.34
N LYS A 126 -0.21 -9.36 5.60
CA LYS A 126 1.15 -9.11 6.10
C LYS A 126 1.18 -8.35 7.42
N VAL A 127 0.31 -7.35 7.62
CA VAL A 127 0.20 -6.61 8.90
C VAL A 127 -0.30 -7.53 10.01
N VAL A 128 -1.40 -8.26 9.75
CA VAL A 128 -2.00 -9.18 10.75
C VAL A 128 -1.00 -10.26 11.16
N GLU A 129 -0.39 -10.93 10.19
CA GLU A 129 0.57 -12.01 10.41
C GLU A 129 1.81 -11.54 11.16
N TYR A 130 2.35 -10.35 10.82
CA TYR A 130 3.49 -9.78 11.52
C TYR A 130 3.15 -9.52 12.99
N CYS A 131 2.02 -8.86 13.25
CA CYS A 131 1.57 -8.56 14.62
C CYS A 131 1.19 -9.81 15.42
N GLN A 132 0.81 -10.90 14.76
CA GLN A 132 0.63 -12.21 15.41
C GLN A 132 1.95 -12.85 15.82
N ARG A 133 3.00 -12.73 14.99
CA ARG A 133 4.34 -13.27 15.29
C ARG A 133 5.12 -12.42 16.28
N HIS A 134 4.94 -11.11 16.25
CA HIS A 134 5.70 -10.14 17.07
C HIS A 134 4.75 -9.32 17.93
N GLU A 135 4.40 -9.82 19.12
CA GLU A 135 3.35 -9.20 19.95
C GLU A 135 3.63 -7.74 20.34
N GLY A 136 4.90 -7.37 20.53
CA GLY A 136 5.29 -6.00 20.84
C GLY A 136 4.99 -4.98 19.74
N ALA A 137 4.78 -5.44 18.49
CA ALA A 137 4.46 -4.56 17.38
C ALA A 137 2.99 -4.08 17.40
N LYS A 138 2.09 -4.84 18.05
CA LYS A 138 0.64 -4.59 18.08
C LYS A 138 0.32 -3.20 18.62
N ASP A 139 1.00 -2.80 19.69
CA ASP A 139 0.74 -1.54 20.38
C ASP A 139 1.05 -0.33 19.50
N SER A 140 2.07 -0.46 18.65
CA SER A 140 2.43 0.61 17.73
C SER A 140 1.30 0.86 16.73
N VAL A 141 0.77 -0.18 16.07
CA VAL A 141 -0.19 -0.05 14.95
C VAL A 141 -1.60 -0.54 15.31
N SER A 142 -2.05 -0.33 16.55
CA SER A 142 -3.29 -0.94 17.07
C SER A 142 -4.54 -0.57 16.24
N ALA A 143 -4.66 0.70 15.83
CA ALA A 143 -5.77 1.17 15.00
C ALA A 143 -5.76 0.53 13.60
N GLU A 144 -4.59 0.51 12.95
CA GLU A 144 -4.43 -0.11 11.63
C GLU A 144 -4.63 -1.62 11.70
N LEU A 145 -4.12 -2.28 12.74
CA LEU A 145 -4.25 -3.72 12.96
C LEU A 145 -5.72 -4.13 13.09
N SER A 146 -6.51 -3.39 13.89
CA SER A 146 -7.95 -3.65 14.01
C SER A 146 -8.65 -3.59 12.65
N ALA A 147 -8.36 -2.54 11.87
CA ALA A 147 -8.92 -2.40 10.52
C ALA A 147 -8.46 -3.52 9.58
N CYS A 148 -7.18 -3.93 9.66
CA CYS A 148 -6.66 -5.04 8.88
C CYS A 148 -7.39 -6.35 9.21
N GLN A 149 -7.62 -6.66 10.49
CA GLN A 149 -8.29 -7.89 10.92
C GLN A 149 -9.72 -7.98 10.37
N ASP A 150 -10.49 -6.89 10.49
CA ASP A 150 -11.84 -6.80 9.94
C ASP A 150 -11.83 -7.04 8.42
N ILE A 151 -10.92 -6.37 7.70
CA ILE A 151 -10.83 -6.48 6.24
C ILE A 151 -10.39 -7.88 5.81
N VAL A 152 -9.41 -8.49 6.48
CA VAL A 152 -8.94 -9.85 6.16
C VAL A 152 -10.05 -10.88 6.36
N SER A 153 -10.98 -10.68 7.29
CA SER A 153 -12.13 -11.57 7.48
C SER A 153 -13.19 -11.44 6.37
N LEU A 154 -13.40 -10.24 5.82
CA LEU A 154 -14.50 -9.95 4.90
C LEU A 154 -14.09 -9.94 3.42
N LEU A 155 -12.88 -9.46 3.10
CA LEU A 155 -12.41 -9.26 1.74
C LEU A 155 -12.32 -10.56 0.91
N PRO A 156 -11.91 -11.72 1.47
CA PRO A 156 -11.91 -12.99 0.74
C PRO A 156 -13.29 -13.36 0.17
N LEU A 157 -14.38 -13.09 0.90
CA LEU A 157 -15.74 -13.36 0.43
C LEU A 157 -16.06 -12.54 -0.84
N LYS A 158 -15.65 -11.26 -0.86
CA LYS A 158 -15.82 -10.37 -2.02
C LYS A 158 -14.95 -10.82 -3.19
N ILE A 159 -13.72 -11.30 -2.93
CA ILE A 159 -12.82 -11.83 -3.96
C ILE A 159 -13.41 -13.07 -4.61
N ASN A 160 -13.91 -14.02 -3.82
CA ASN A 160 -14.49 -15.26 -4.32
C ASN A 160 -15.71 -14.98 -5.21
N LYS A 161 -16.63 -14.13 -4.73
CA LYS A 161 -17.80 -13.72 -5.52
C LYS A 161 -17.42 -13.03 -6.83
N LEU A 162 -16.39 -12.18 -6.84
CA LEU A 162 -15.94 -11.55 -8.08
C LEU A 162 -15.28 -12.56 -9.02
N ALA A 163 -14.48 -13.49 -8.48
CA ALA A 163 -13.78 -14.51 -9.25
C ALA A 163 -14.75 -15.44 -10.00
N GLU A 164 -15.85 -15.85 -9.37
CA GLU A 164 -16.93 -16.61 -10.03
C GLU A 164 -17.45 -15.89 -11.29
N THR A 165 -17.57 -14.57 -11.24
CA THR A 165 -18.07 -13.77 -12.38
C THR A 165 -17.03 -13.45 -13.46
N VAL A 166 -15.77 -13.85 -13.26
CA VAL A 166 -14.66 -13.70 -14.23
C VAL A 166 -14.39 -15.03 -14.94
N SER A 167 -14.69 -16.17 -14.30
CA SER A 167 -14.54 -17.51 -14.86
C SER A 167 -15.64 -17.90 -15.85
N HIS A 168 -16.64 -17.04 -16.06
CA HIS A 168 -17.75 -17.18 -17.01
C HIS A 168 -17.68 -16.04 -18.03
#